data_AF-A0A0B7HPZ0-F1
#
_entry.id   AF-A0A0B7HPZ0-F1
#
_cell.length_a   1.000
_cell.length_b   1.000
_cell.length_c   1.000
_cell.angle_alpha   90.00
_cell.angle_beta   90.00
_cell.angle_gamma   90.00
#
_symmetry.space_group_name_H-M   'P 1'
#
loop_
_entity.id
_entity.type
_entity.pdbx_description
1 polymer ?
#
loop_
_entity_poly.entity_id
_entity_poly.type
_entity_poly.pdbx_seq_one_letter_code
_entity_poly.pdbx_strand_id
1 'polypeptide(L)'
;MIAVQSFYGNHSSATKFFKQFELIPNMLDESRFNRRLHKLGGILFEIFEFISPCFKEICCEMEYIISSFPVKICKNIRISRSKIVKGKQWRGYTASMKSYFYGIKVQLITTKRGVPFAFHFTSGKVADVKALNKILDKFSPESSLYGDSAYTAYDLEDEFLEKYGAFLKTQRKKNSKRPDSK
;
A
#
# COMPACT_ATOMS: atom_id res chain seq x y z
N MET A 1 -1.82 17.18 -7.73
CA MET A 1 -2.91 17.48 -6.77
C MET A 1 -4.30 17.40 -7.38
N ILE A 2 -4.59 18.16 -8.46
CA ILE A 2 -5.95 18.25 -9.07
C ILE A 2 -6.53 16.89 -9.50
N ALA A 3 -5.73 15.99 -10.10
CA ALA A 3 -6.22 14.66 -10.46
C ALA A 3 -6.78 13.88 -9.26
N VAL A 4 -6.14 13.98 -8.10
CA VAL A 4 -6.57 13.29 -6.88
C VAL A 4 -7.77 14.00 -6.24
N GLN A 5 -7.68 15.33 -6.11
CA GLN A 5 -8.69 16.14 -5.40
C GLN A 5 -10.00 16.29 -6.17
N SER A 6 -9.95 16.42 -7.50
CA SER A 6 -11.11 16.76 -8.33
C SER A 6 -11.55 15.61 -9.25
N PHE A 7 -10.70 14.61 -9.47
CA PHE A 7 -10.96 13.51 -10.41
C PHE A 7 -10.73 12.12 -9.80
N TYR A 8 -10.66 12.01 -8.47
CA TYR A 8 -10.52 10.73 -7.76
C TYR A 8 -9.33 9.88 -8.23
N GLY A 9 -8.23 10.54 -8.61
CA GLY A 9 -7.01 9.90 -9.13
C GLY A 9 -7.07 9.56 -10.63
N ASN A 10 -8.14 9.94 -11.34
CA ASN A 10 -8.23 9.73 -12.77
C ASN A 10 -7.40 10.77 -13.54
N HIS A 11 -6.15 10.39 -13.83
CA HIS A 11 -5.21 11.23 -14.58
C HIS A 11 -5.67 11.52 -16.02
N SER A 12 -6.42 10.62 -16.67
CA SER A 12 -6.96 10.85 -18.02
C SER A 12 -7.99 11.97 -17.99
N SER A 13 -8.95 11.90 -17.07
CA SER A 13 -9.96 12.95 -16.90
C SER A 13 -9.33 14.30 -16.56
N ALA A 14 -8.36 14.32 -15.64
CA ALA A 14 -7.64 15.54 -15.29
C ALA A 14 -6.89 16.12 -16.50
N THR A 15 -6.21 15.29 -17.29
CA THR A 15 -5.48 15.72 -18.48
C THR A 15 -6.42 16.32 -19.53
N LYS A 16 -7.59 15.70 -19.74
CA LYS A 16 -8.63 16.23 -20.64
C LYS A 16 -9.17 17.57 -20.15
N PHE A 17 -9.41 17.70 -18.85
CA PHE A 17 -9.86 18.95 -18.23
C PHE A 17 -8.84 20.07 -18.47
N PHE A 18 -7.56 19.86 -18.15
CA PHE A 18 -6.52 20.87 -18.38
C PHE A 18 -6.37 21.27 -19.84
N LYS A 19 -6.57 20.32 -20.76
CA LYS A 19 -6.54 20.59 -22.20
C LYS A 19 -7.76 21.39 -22.65
N GLN A 20 -8.95 21.06 -22.16
CA GLN A 20 -10.20 21.72 -22.54
C GLN A 20 -10.26 23.18 -22.09
N PHE A 21 -9.76 23.46 -20.89
CA PHE A 21 -9.77 24.81 -20.31
C PHE A 21 -8.45 25.57 -20.52
N GLU A 22 -7.55 25.04 -21.36
CA GLU A 22 -6.27 25.66 -21.72
C GLU A 22 -5.39 26.08 -20.53
N LEU A 23 -5.57 25.41 -19.37
CA LEU A 23 -4.88 25.73 -18.13
C LEU A 23 -3.38 25.37 -18.17
N ILE A 24 -2.98 24.50 -19.10
CA ILE A 24 -1.59 24.13 -19.36
C ILE A 24 -1.32 24.27 -20.86
N PRO A 25 -0.49 25.25 -21.27
CA PRO A 25 -0.08 25.39 -22.66
C PRO A 25 0.56 24.08 -23.15
N ASN A 26 0.14 23.62 -24.32
CA ASN A 26 0.62 22.36 -24.94
C ASN A 26 0.41 21.11 -24.06
N MET A 27 -0.74 21.00 -23.39
CA MET A 27 -1.06 19.85 -22.54
C MET A 27 -0.88 18.51 -23.29
N LEU A 28 -0.19 17.57 -22.62
CA LEU A 28 0.15 16.26 -23.18
C LEU A 28 -1.08 15.42 -23.47
N ASP A 29 -1.01 14.59 -24.51
CA ASP A 29 -1.95 13.49 -24.66
C ASP A 29 -1.75 12.44 -23.55
N GLU A 30 -2.79 11.64 -23.30
CA GLU A 30 -2.80 10.63 -22.24
C GLU A 30 -1.65 9.62 -22.36
N SER A 31 -1.29 9.24 -23.60
CA SER A 31 -0.21 8.29 -23.85
C SER A 31 1.15 8.86 -23.47
N ARG A 32 1.44 10.12 -23.86
CA ARG A 32 2.65 10.87 -23.52
C ARG A 32 2.73 11.11 -22.02
N PHE A 33 1.63 11.52 -21.40
CA PHE A 33 1.56 11.73 -19.96
C PHE A 33 1.91 10.44 -19.21
N ASN A 34 1.27 9.31 -19.55
CA ASN A 34 1.54 8.02 -18.92
C ASN A 34 3.00 7.58 -19.10
N ARG A 35 3.57 7.73 -20.30
CA ARG A 35 5.00 7.43 -20.54
C ARG A 35 5.93 8.27 -19.66
N ARG A 36 5.64 9.56 -19.46
CA ARG A 36 6.42 10.43 -18.58
C ARG A 36 6.24 10.04 -17.11
N LEU A 37 5.01 9.77 -16.67
CA LEU A 37 4.73 9.33 -15.31
C LEU A 37 5.46 8.03 -14.96
N HIS A 38 5.48 7.05 -15.87
CA HIS A 38 6.24 5.81 -15.67
C HIS A 38 7.75 6.04 -15.51
N LYS A 39 8.34 6.98 -16.27
CA LYS A 39 9.75 7.35 -16.12
C LYS A 39 10.07 8.01 -14.78
N LEU A 40 9.09 8.70 -14.19
CA LEU A 40 9.24 9.33 -12.87
C LEU A 40 9.01 8.36 -11.71
N GLY A 41 8.56 7.13 -11.96
CA GLY A 41 8.19 6.19 -10.89
C GLY A 41 9.30 5.92 -9.88
N GLY A 42 10.54 5.77 -10.33
CA GLY A 42 11.70 5.60 -9.45
C GLY A 42 11.96 6.83 -8.59
N ILE A 43 11.97 8.02 -9.19
CA ILE A 43 12.17 9.29 -8.49
C ILE A 43 11.07 9.54 -7.46
N LEU A 44 9.80 9.26 -7.80
CA LEU A 44 8.68 9.38 -6.86
C LEU A 44 8.84 8.44 -5.67
N PHE A 45 9.36 7.22 -5.91
CA PHE A 45 9.66 6.27 -4.85
C PHE A 45 10.81 6.77 -3.96
N GLU A 46 11.89 7.29 -4.53
CA GLU A 46 13.02 7.85 -3.78
C GLU A 46 12.62 9.06 -2.94
N ILE A 47 11.83 9.98 -3.51
CA ILE A 47 11.27 11.13 -2.78
C ILE A 47 10.42 10.64 -1.60
N PHE A 48 9.61 9.61 -1.80
CA PHE A 48 8.81 9.05 -0.72
C PHE A 48 9.67 8.45 0.41
N GLU A 49 10.66 7.63 0.06
CA GLU A 49 11.58 7.03 1.04
C GLU A 49 12.44 8.07 1.76
N PHE A 50 12.74 9.21 1.13
CA PHE A 50 13.46 10.32 1.75
C PHE A 50 12.57 11.14 2.71
N ILE A 51 11.33 11.43 2.31
CA ILE A 51 10.43 12.30 3.07
C ILE A 51 9.79 11.56 4.26
N SER A 52 9.49 10.27 4.11
CA SER A 52 8.78 9.50 5.13
C SER A 52 9.48 9.50 6.51
N PRO A 53 10.81 9.27 6.61
CA PRO A 53 11.54 9.41 7.88
C PRO A 53 11.45 10.82 8.47
N CYS A 54 11.48 11.88 7.67
CA CYS A 54 11.34 13.25 8.18
C CYS A 54 9.98 13.48 8.85
N PHE A 55 8.91 12.87 8.33
CA PHE A 55 7.60 12.94 8.97
C PHE A 55 7.59 12.28 10.35
N LYS A 56 8.35 11.21 10.55
CA LYS A 56 8.49 10.54 11.84
C LYS A 56 9.12 11.48 12.87
N GLU A 57 10.19 12.19 12.49
CA GLU A 57 10.90 13.13 13.36
C GLU A 57 10.04 14.37 13.68
N ILE A 58 9.37 14.94 12.67
CA ILE A 58 8.59 16.17 12.84
C ILE A 58 7.29 15.92 13.59
N CYS A 59 6.59 14.82 13.31
CA CYS A 59 5.27 14.55 13.89
C CYS A 59 5.32 13.78 15.21
N CYS A 60 6.50 13.30 15.63
CA CYS A 60 6.66 12.43 16.82
C CYS A 60 5.64 11.27 16.84
N GLU A 61 5.30 10.73 15.67
CA GLU A 61 4.25 9.72 15.54
C GLU A 61 4.75 8.35 15.99
N MET A 62 4.01 7.73 16.89
CA MET A 62 4.31 6.39 17.43
C MET A 62 3.17 5.40 17.14
N GLU A 63 2.05 5.86 16.57
CA GLU A 63 0.91 5.01 16.24
C GLU A 63 0.73 4.87 14.71
N TYR A 64 0.83 3.64 14.23
CA TYR A 64 0.77 3.32 12.81
C TYR A 64 -0.29 2.27 12.52
N ILE A 65 -0.89 2.32 11.33
CA ILE A 65 -1.93 1.38 10.89
C ILE A 65 -1.44 0.71 9.61
N ILE A 66 -1.50 -0.63 9.55
CA ILE A 66 -1.23 -1.41 8.33
C ILE A 66 -2.53 -1.97 7.76
N SER A 67 -2.69 -1.82 6.45
CA SER A 67 -3.79 -2.41 5.69
C SER A 67 -3.34 -2.80 4.29
N SER A 68 -4.00 -3.81 3.72
CA SER A 68 -3.73 -4.26 2.35
C SER A 68 -4.90 -3.93 1.42
N PHE A 69 -4.59 -3.59 0.18
CA PHE A 69 -5.60 -3.46 -0.87
C PHE A 69 -5.10 -4.00 -2.21
N PRO A 70 -6.00 -4.58 -3.04
CA PRO A 70 -5.62 -5.16 -4.32
C PRO A 70 -5.49 -4.10 -5.40
N VAL A 71 -4.44 -4.20 -6.22
CA VAL A 71 -4.30 -3.46 -7.47
C VAL A 71 -4.36 -4.45 -8.63
N LYS A 72 -5.47 -4.37 -9.38
CA LYS A 72 -5.74 -5.28 -10.50
C LYS A 72 -4.90 -4.88 -11.70
N ILE A 73 -4.10 -5.81 -12.22
CA ILE A 73 -3.34 -5.61 -13.46
C ILE A 73 -4.26 -5.76 -14.68
N CYS A 74 -5.18 -6.73 -14.63
CA CYS A 74 -6.19 -6.91 -15.67
C CYS A 74 -7.46 -7.57 -15.11
N LYS A 75 -8.54 -7.53 -15.90
CA LYS A 75 -9.75 -8.32 -15.63
C LYS A 75 -9.44 -9.82 -15.74
N ASN A 76 -10.13 -10.65 -14.96
CA ASN A 76 -9.87 -12.10 -14.89
C ASN A 76 -9.97 -12.80 -16.27
N ILE A 77 -10.90 -12.38 -17.13
CA ILE A 77 -11.05 -12.91 -18.49
C ILE A 77 -9.83 -12.65 -19.40
N ARG A 78 -8.99 -11.67 -19.07
CA ARG A 78 -7.81 -11.28 -19.85
C ARG A 78 -6.50 -11.86 -19.33
N ILE A 79 -6.53 -12.68 -18.26
CA ILE A 79 -5.31 -13.21 -17.63
C ILE A 79 -4.41 -13.94 -18.63
N SER A 80 -4.98 -14.77 -19.51
CA SER A 80 -4.23 -15.52 -20.53
C SER A 80 -3.51 -14.63 -21.54
N ARG A 81 -3.93 -13.37 -21.69
CA ARG A 81 -3.38 -12.37 -22.61
C ARG A 81 -2.54 -11.30 -21.91
N SER A 82 -2.32 -11.42 -20.60
CA SER A 82 -1.53 -10.45 -19.84
C SER A 82 -0.07 -10.46 -20.29
N LYS A 83 0.45 -9.29 -20.65
CA LYS A 83 1.86 -9.08 -21.01
C LYS A 83 2.70 -8.52 -19.86
N ILE A 84 2.06 -8.04 -18.79
CA ILE A 84 2.73 -7.34 -17.67
C ILE A 84 3.29 -8.36 -16.68
N VAL A 85 2.46 -9.32 -16.25
CA VAL A 85 2.87 -10.40 -15.35
C VAL A 85 2.24 -11.73 -15.76
N LYS A 86 2.97 -12.82 -15.53
CA LYS A 86 2.55 -14.20 -15.81
C LYS A 86 2.65 -15.06 -14.56
N GLY A 87 1.78 -16.06 -14.48
CA GLY A 87 1.81 -17.09 -13.43
C GLY A 87 0.70 -16.98 -12.38
N LYS A 88 0.47 -18.06 -11.65
CA LYS A 88 -0.65 -18.19 -10.70
C LYS A 88 -0.43 -17.38 -9.41
N GLN A 89 0.80 -16.95 -9.12
CA GLN A 89 1.14 -16.15 -7.93
C GLN A 89 0.47 -14.78 -7.90
N TRP A 90 0.05 -14.25 -9.05
CA TRP A 90 -0.66 -12.98 -9.15
C TRP A 90 -2.18 -13.12 -8.94
N ARG A 91 -2.71 -14.34 -8.84
CA ARG A 91 -4.13 -14.58 -8.52
C ARG A 91 -4.33 -14.47 -7.02
N GLY A 92 -4.96 -13.38 -6.60
CA GLY A 92 -5.37 -13.15 -5.22
C GLY A 92 -6.87 -13.24 -5.04
N TYR A 93 -7.30 -13.34 -3.79
CA TYR A 93 -8.71 -13.28 -3.40
C TYR A 93 -8.89 -12.18 -2.36
N THR A 94 -9.91 -11.34 -2.56
CA THR A 94 -10.28 -10.28 -1.62
C THR A 94 -11.55 -10.73 -0.89
N ALA A 95 -11.42 -11.06 0.39
CA ALA A 95 -12.53 -11.57 1.19
C ALA A 95 -13.66 -10.54 1.36
N SER A 96 -13.32 -9.27 1.59
CA SER A 96 -14.31 -8.18 1.74
C SER A 96 -15.16 -7.97 0.48
N MET A 97 -14.59 -8.20 -0.70
CA MET A 97 -15.28 -8.09 -1.99
C MET A 97 -15.78 -9.43 -2.54
N LYS A 98 -15.56 -10.54 -1.81
CA LYS A 98 -15.83 -11.92 -2.22
C LYS A 98 -15.43 -12.23 -3.67
N SER A 99 -14.27 -11.74 -4.11
CA SER A 99 -13.87 -11.84 -5.51
C SER A 99 -12.38 -12.10 -5.71
N TYR A 100 -12.08 -12.83 -6.79
CA TYR A 100 -10.72 -13.03 -7.26
C TYR A 100 -10.24 -11.83 -8.08
N PHE A 101 -8.96 -11.52 -7.96
CA PHE A 101 -8.28 -10.55 -8.80
C PHE A 101 -6.94 -11.11 -9.31
N TYR A 102 -6.46 -10.52 -10.41
CA TYR A 102 -5.14 -10.80 -10.95
C TYR A 102 -4.28 -9.54 -10.88
N GLY A 103 -3.29 -9.54 -10.00
CA GLY A 103 -2.45 -8.38 -9.77
C GLY A 103 -1.61 -8.47 -8.49
N ILE A 104 -1.38 -7.30 -7.90
CA ILE A 104 -0.56 -7.14 -6.70
C ILE A 104 -1.43 -6.74 -5.51
N LYS A 105 -0.94 -6.95 -4.30
CA LYS A 105 -1.45 -6.29 -3.10
C LYS A 105 -0.46 -5.22 -2.68
N VAL A 106 -1.00 -4.04 -2.40
CA VAL A 106 -0.25 -2.95 -1.76
C VAL A 106 -0.48 -3.10 -0.28
N GLN A 107 0.61 -3.22 0.46
CA GLN A 107 0.65 -3.26 1.92
C GLN A 107 1.03 -1.85 2.32
N LEU A 108 0.08 -1.08 2.84
CA LEU A 108 0.26 0.33 3.14
C LEU A 108 0.27 0.52 4.65
N ILE A 109 1.29 1.23 5.13
CA ILE A 109 1.40 1.68 6.51
C ILE A 109 1.15 3.18 6.52
N THR A 110 0.23 3.61 7.36
CA THR A 110 -0.07 5.02 7.56
C THR A 110 0.10 5.38 9.03
N THR A 111 0.25 6.68 9.31
CA THR A 111 0.01 7.21 10.64
C THR A 111 -1.46 7.05 11.02
N LYS A 112 -1.80 7.27 12.29
CA LYS A 112 -3.19 7.33 12.76
C LYS A 112 -4.03 8.39 12.04
N ARG A 113 -3.39 9.43 11.50
CA ARG A 113 -4.02 10.50 10.70
C ARG A 113 -4.15 10.16 9.22
N GLY A 114 -3.76 8.95 8.80
CA GLY A 114 -3.87 8.49 7.42
C GLY A 114 -2.75 9.00 6.50
N VAL A 115 -1.65 9.51 7.05
CA VAL A 115 -0.49 9.93 6.24
C VAL A 115 0.34 8.68 5.89
N PRO A 116 0.61 8.39 4.61
CA PRO A 116 1.45 7.26 4.21
C PRO A 116 2.86 7.35 4.79
N PHE A 117 3.29 6.28 5.46
CA PHE A 117 4.62 6.14 6.07
C PHE A 117 5.48 5.13 5.31
N ALA A 118 4.95 3.94 5.04
CA ALA A 118 5.69 2.94 4.29
C ALA A 118 4.74 2.13 3.43
N PHE A 119 5.25 1.55 2.35
CA PHE A 119 4.49 0.54 1.62
C PHE A 119 5.37 -0.56 1.06
N HIS A 120 4.75 -1.70 0.82
CA HIS A 120 5.38 -2.84 0.17
C HIS A 120 4.42 -3.49 -0.82
N PHE A 121 4.96 -4.02 -1.92
CA PHE A 121 4.16 -4.72 -2.93
C PHE A 121 4.37 -6.22 -2.80
N THR A 122 3.27 -6.96 -2.71
CA THR A 122 3.29 -8.43 -2.77
C THR A 122 2.47 -8.93 -3.95
N SER A 123 2.81 -10.11 -4.48
CA SER A 123 1.97 -10.75 -5.49
C SER A 123 0.60 -11.10 -4.90
N GLY A 124 -0.47 -11.06 -5.70
CA GLY A 124 -1.85 -11.23 -5.21
C GLY A 124 -2.12 -12.46 -4.34
N LYS A 125 -1.39 -13.57 -4.54
CA LYS A 125 -1.55 -14.81 -3.77
C LYS A 125 -0.90 -14.77 -2.38
N VAL A 126 0.05 -13.87 -2.14
CA VAL A 126 0.82 -13.82 -0.88
C VAL A 126 -0.09 -13.40 0.27
N ALA A 127 -0.01 -14.09 1.41
CA ALA A 127 -0.72 -13.72 2.62
C ALA A 127 -0.18 -12.40 3.19
N ASP A 128 -1.06 -11.55 3.75
CA ASP A 128 -0.69 -10.20 4.17
C ASP A 128 0.35 -10.20 5.30
N VAL A 129 0.25 -11.15 6.23
CA VAL A 129 1.24 -11.39 7.29
C VAL A 129 2.69 -11.52 6.78
N LYS A 130 2.91 -12.06 5.56
CA LYS A 130 4.27 -12.21 5.00
C LYS A 130 4.91 -10.88 4.63
N ALA A 131 4.10 -9.83 4.47
CA ALA A 131 4.61 -8.50 4.19
C ALA A 131 5.31 -7.88 5.40
N LEU A 132 4.93 -8.25 6.63
CA LEU A 132 5.49 -7.68 7.86
C LEU A 132 7.02 -7.76 7.86
N ASN A 133 7.58 -8.92 7.52
CA ASN A 133 9.04 -9.16 7.45
C ASN A 133 9.83 -8.19 6.56
N LYS A 134 9.15 -7.39 5.72
CA LYS A 134 9.77 -6.43 4.80
C LYS A 134 9.63 -4.97 5.25
N ILE A 135 8.98 -4.71 6.38
CA ILE A 135 8.62 -3.36 6.80
C ILE A 135 8.83 -3.11 8.30
N LEU A 136 9.06 -4.15 9.11
CA LEU A 136 9.27 -4.02 10.56
C LEU A 136 10.54 -3.22 10.93
N ASP A 137 11.54 -3.19 10.07
CA ASP A 137 12.81 -2.48 10.29
C ASP A 137 12.69 -0.94 10.24
N LYS A 138 11.53 -0.41 9.84
CA LYS A 138 11.30 1.03 9.69
C LYS A 138 10.84 1.74 10.98
N PHE A 139 10.46 0.99 12.02
CA PHE A 139 9.84 1.55 13.22
C PHE A 139 10.85 1.92 14.30
N SER A 140 10.53 2.94 15.10
CA SER A 140 11.31 3.27 16.31
C SER A 140 10.88 2.39 17.47
N PRO A 141 11.73 2.24 18.50
CA PRO A 141 11.30 1.75 19.79
C PRO A 141 10.03 2.45 20.28
N GLU A 142 9.21 1.72 21.02
CA GLU A 142 7.93 2.15 21.62
C GLU A 142 6.80 2.43 20.60
N SER A 143 7.06 2.33 19.29
CA SER A 143 6.03 2.44 18.27
C SER A 143 5.03 1.28 18.34
N SER A 144 3.75 1.55 18.05
CA SER A 144 2.70 0.56 17.90
C SER A 144 2.20 0.50 16.46
N LEU A 145 2.27 -0.69 15.85
CA LEU A 145 1.71 -1.00 14.54
C LEU A 145 0.41 -1.78 14.71
N TYR A 146 -0.70 -1.19 14.26
CA TYR A 146 -2.04 -1.76 14.34
C TYR A 146 -2.46 -2.38 13.02
N GLY A 147 -2.93 -3.62 13.04
CA GLY A 147 -3.43 -4.34 11.85
C GLY A 147 -4.73 -5.07 12.11
N ASP A 148 -5.37 -5.54 11.04
CA ASP A 148 -6.50 -6.48 11.17
C ASP A 148 -6.01 -7.91 11.49
N SER A 149 -6.96 -8.83 11.66
CA SER A 149 -6.66 -10.23 11.94
C SER A 149 -5.85 -10.97 10.86
N ALA A 150 -5.71 -10.43 9.64
CA ALA A 150 -4.90 -11.03 8.58
C ALA A 150 -3.39 -10.86 8.83
N TYR A 151 -3.02 -9.97 9.77
CA TYR A 151 -1.64 -9.72 10.19
C TYR A 151 -1.27 -10.41 11.52
N THR A 152 -2.14 -11.25 12.09
CA THR A 152 -1.82 -12.01 13.29
C THR A 152 -0.65 -12.98 13.04
N ALA A 153 0.47 -12.75 13.74
CA ALA A 153 1.64 -13.62 13.75
C ALA A 153 2.37 -13.51 15.09
N TYR A 154 2.12 -14.46 15.99
CA TYR A 154 2.66 -14.43 17.36
C TYR A 154 4.19 -14.36 17.39
N ASP A 155 4.87 -15.15 16.56
CA ASP A 155 6.33 -15.16 16.52
C ASP A 155 6.89 -13.79 16.05
N LEU A 156 6.21 -13.11 15.13
CA LEU A 156 6.60 -11.78 14.66
C LEU A 156 6.27 -10.68 15.67
N GLU A 157 5.22 -10.86 16.47
CA GLU A 157 4.91 -9.93 17.57
C GLU A 157 6.00 -9.97 18.64
N ASP A 158 6.44 -11.18 19.01
CA ASP A 158 7.50 -11.40 19.98
C ASP A 158 8.84 -10.88 19.42
N GLU A 159 9.20 -11.22 18.17
CA GLU A 159 10.41 -10.71 17.52
C GLU A 159 10.40 -9.17 17.42
N PHE A 160 9.26 -8.57 17.07
CA PHE A 160 9.17 -7.13 16.91
C PHE A 160 9.38 -6.38 18.23
N LEU A 161 8.87 -6.95 19.32
CA LEU A 161 9.09 -6.43 20.67
C LEU A 161 10.55 -6.61 21.12
N GLU A 162 11.09 -7.83 21.00
CA GLU A 162 12.44 -8.15 21.48
C GLU A 162 13.53 -7.40 20.72
N LYS A 163 13.39 -7.29 19.39
CA LYS A 163 14.43 -6.74 18.53
C LYS A 163 14.34 -5.23 18.35
N TYR A 164 13.13 -4.68 18.30
CA TYR A 164 12.91 -3.27 17.98
C TYR A 164 12.28 -2.48 19.12
N GLY A 165 11.88 -3.12 20.22
CA GLY A 165 11.15 -2.46 21.31
C GLY A 165 9.77 -1.94 20.87
N ALA A 166 9.21 -2.48 19.78
CA ALA A 166 7.99 -1.99 19.16
C ALA A 166 6.88 -3.06 19.19
N PHE A 167 5.63 -2.62 19.13
CA PHE A 167 4.47 -3.46 19.35
C PHE A 167 3.70 -3.71 18.05
N LEU A 168 3.45 -4.99 17.72
CA LEU A 168 2.49 -5.37 16.68
C LEU A 168 1.18 -5.76 17.36
N LYS A 169 0.12 -5.01 17.08
CA LYS A 169 -1.20 -5.18 17.68
C LYS A 169 -2.22 -5.48 16.59
N THR A 170 -2.79 -6.68 16.60
CA THR A 170 -3.77 -7.08 15.57
C THR A 170 -5.14 -7.30 16.17
N GLN A 171 -6.21 -6.85 15.51
CA GLN A 171 -7.58 -7.16 15.93
C GLN A 171 -7.81 -8.68 15.88
N ARG A 172 -7.91 -9.35 17.03
CA ARG A 172 -7.92 -10.82 17.08
C ARG A 172 -9.26 -11.38 16.64
N LYS A 173 -9.21 -12.58 16.06
CA LYS A 173 -10.41 -13.43 15.90
C LYS A 173 -10.75 -14.10 17.23
N LYS A 174 -12.03 -14.46 17.41
CA LYS A 174 -12.53 -15.13 18.62
C LYS A 174 -11.78 -16.40 19.02
N ASN A 175 -11.19 -17.10 18.05
CA ASN A 175 -10.43 -18.34 18.24
C ASN A 175 -8.90 -18.13 18.31
N SER A 176 -8.43 -16.91 18.61
CA SER A 176 -7.01 -16.61 18.82
C SER A 176 -6.45 -17.32 20.04
N LYS A 177 -5.20 -17.79 19.97
CA LYS A 177 -4.46 -18.37 21.11
C LYS A 177 -4.10 -17.31 22.16
N ARG A 178 -3.90 -16.07 21.72
CA ARG A 178 -3.69 -14.89 22.56
C ARG A 178 -4.89 -13.95 22.34
N PRO A 179 -5.98 -14.10 23.11
CA PRO A 179 -7.16 -13.26 22.96
C PRO A 179 -6.86 -11.82 23.41
N ASP A 180 -7.57 -10.85 22.84
CA ASP A 180 -7.49 -9.47 23.29
C ASP A 180 -8.02 -9.36 24.73
N SER A 181 -7.33 -8.57 25.56
CA SER A 181 -7.80 -8.21 26.90
C SER A 181 -9.14 -7.49 26.80
N LYS A 182 -10.09 -7.83 27.67
CA LYS A 182 -11.37 -7.13 27.78
C LYS A 182 -11.21 -5.73 28.37
#